data_AF-A0A533U810-F1
#
_entry.id   AF-A0A533U810-F1
#
_cell.length_a   1.000
_cell.length_b   1.000
_cell.length_c   1.000
_cell.angle_alpha   90.00
_cell.angle_beta   90.00
_cell.angle_gamma   90.00
#
_symmetry.space_group_name_H-M   'P 1'
#
loop_
_entity.id
_entity.type
_entity.pdbx_description
1 polymer ?
#
loop_
_entity_poly.entity_id
_entity_poly.type
_entity_poly.pdbx_seq_one_letter_code
_entity_poly.pdbx_strand_id
1 'polypeptide(L)'
;MNYSKKPLVGIIMGSSSDSKVMHGAAAVLDEFGVKHEDQIVSAHRTPTRLLDYAKHAEKNGFKVIIAGAGGSAHLPGMIASHTIIPVIGVPIMVYNDKSGSSGRFKFSAFGG
;
A
#
# COMPACT_ATOMS: atom_id res chain seq x y z
N MET A 1 -1.22 29.78 6.75
CA MET A 1 -1.03 28.42 7.32
C MET A 1 0.25 27.81 6.73
N ASN A 2 1.28 27.62 7.54
CA ASN A 2 2.47 26.87 7.11
C ASN A 2 2.16 25.37 7.18
N TYR A 3 1.70 24.81 6.07
CA TYR A 3 1.62 23.36 5.93
C TYR A 3 3.04 22.80 5.82
N SER A 4 3.43 21.99 6.80
CA SER A 4 4.71 21.28 6.83
C SER A 4 4.94 20.55 5.50
N LYS A 5 6.12 20.73 4.88
CA LYS A 5 6.53 20.15 3.58
C LYS A 5 6.63 18.61 3.57
N LYS A 6 6.31 17.92 4.66
CA LYS A 6 6.57 16.49 4.84
C LYS A 6 5.35 15.64 4.46
N PRO A 7 5.54 14.49 3.80
CA PRO A 7 4.44 13.59 3.47
C PRO A 7 3.75 13.08 4.75
N LEU A 8 2.41 13.04 4.70
CA LEU A 8 1.57 12.54 5.78
C LEU A 8 1.12 11.10 5.53
N VAL A 9 1.13 10.65 4.27
CA VAL A 9 0.69 9.32 3.85
C VAL A 9 1.80 8.63 3.05
N GLY A 10 2.04 7.36 3.34
CA GLY A 10 2.91 6.52 2.52
C GLY A 10 2.11 5.57 1.65
N ILE A 11 2.34 5.54 0.35
CA ILE A 11 1.78 4.55 -0.58
C ILE A 11 2.89 3.58 -0.97
N ILE A 12 2.74 2.30 -0.60
CA ILE A 12 3.71 1.26 -0.97
C ILE A 12 3.07 0.16 -1.80
N MET A 13 3.86 -0.39 -2.73
CA MET A 13 3.40 -1.45 -3.62
C MET A 13 4.52 -2.46 -3.93
N GLY A 14 4.14 -3.73 -4.14
CA GLY A 14 5.11 -4.83 -4.30
C GLY A 14 5.91 -4.79 -5.60
N SER A 15 5.37 -4.15 -6.64
CA SER A 15 5.92 -4.11 -7.99
C SER A 15 5.49 -2.86 -8.77
N SER A 16 6.14 -2.59 -9.91
CA SER A 16 5.71 -1.51 -10.81
C SER A 16 4.38 -1.79 -11.49
N SER A 17 3.99 -3.06 -11.70
CA SER A 17 2.68 -3.41 -12.25
C SER A 17 1.52 -3.03 -11.32
N ASP A 18 1.76 -3.05 -10.01
CA ASP A 18 0.77 -2.67 -8.99
C ASP A 18 0.47 -1.17 -9.00
N SER A 19 1.40 -0.35 -9.50
CA SER A 19 1.26 1.11 -9.59
C SER A 19 0.02 1.55 -10.35
N LYS A 20 -0.40 0.80 -11.38
CA LYS A 20 -1.61 1.10 -12.14
C LYS A 20 -2.87 1.15 -11.28
N VAL A 21 -2.96 0.28 -10.28
CA VAL A 21 -4.09 0.25 -9.33
C VAL A 21 -3.87 1.27 -8.22
N MET A 22 -2.66 1.32 -7.68
CA MET A 22 -2.33 2.19 -6.54
C MET A 22 -2.36 3.68 -6.89
N HIS A 23 -2.24 4.06 -8.17
CA HIS A 23 -2.39 5.44 -8.62
C HIS A 23 -3.75 6.04 -8.24
N GLY A 24 -4.81 5.23 -8.11
CA GLY A 24 -6.10 5.71 -7.62
C GLY A 24 -6.03 6.28 -6.20
N ALA A 25 -5.18 5.71 -5.32
CA ALA A 25 -4.97 6.24 -3.98
C ALA A 25 -4.25 7.60 -4.01
N ALA A 26 -3.19 7.72 -4.83
CA ALA A 26 -2.47 8.98 -5.02
C ALA A 26 -3.40 10.09 -5.55
N ALA A 27 -4.18 9.79 -6.59
CA ALA A 27 -5.10 10.76 -7.20
C ALA A 27 -6.13 11.31 -6.20
N VAL A 28 -6.68 10.44 -5.33
CA VAL A 28 -7.61 10.88 -4.27
C VAL A 28 -6.88 11.76 -3.25
N LEU A 29 -5.68 11.37 -2.80
CA LEU A 29 -4.92 12.19 -1.85
C LEU A 29 -4.57 13.57 -2.43
N ASP A 30 -4.23 13.62 -3.72
CA ASP A 30 -3.98 14.87 -4.44
C ASP A 30 -5.23 15.76 -4.51
N GLU A 31 -6.42 15.19 -4.78
CA GLU A 31 -7.70 15.90 -4.79
C GLU A 31 -7.99 16.57 -3.43
N PHE A 32 -7.70 15.87 -2.34
CA PHE A 32 -7.87 16.39 -0.98
C PHE A 32 -6.68 17.23 -0.49
N GLY A 33 -5.64 17.42 -1.32
CA GLY A 33 -4.44 18.18 -0.96
C GLY A 33 -3.59 17.52 0.13
N VAL A 34 -3.71 16.21 0.34
CA VAL A 34 -2.96 15.44 1.32
C VAL A 34 -1.63 15.00 0.73
N LYS A 35 -0.51 15.48 1.30
CA LYS A 35 0.82 15.12 0.83
C LYS A 35 1.14 13.64 1.11
N HIS A 36 1.63 12.96 0.08
CA HIS A 36 2.00 11.56 0.15
C HIS A 36 3.35 11.28 -0.51
N GLU A 37 3.89 10.10 -0.23
CA GLU A 37 5.07 9.52 -0.90
C GLU A 37 4.70 8.15 -1.48
N ASP A 38 5.19 7.85 -2.68
CA ASP A 38 4.93 6.59 -3.37
C ASP A 38 6.24 5.80 -3.52
N GLN A 39 6.25 4.52 -3.11
CA GLN A 39 7.44 3.66 -3.20
C GLN A 39 7.11 2.23 -3.64
N ILE A 40 8.02 1.62 -4.40
CA ILE A 40 8.00 0.17 -4.67
C ILE A 40 8.81 -0.53 -3.57
N VAL A 41 8.13 -1.35 -2.77
CA VAL A 41 8.69 -2.10 -1.64
C VAL A 41 8.15 -3.51 -1.67
N SER A 42 9.01 -4.50 -1.87
CA SER A 42 8.60 -5.91 -1.96
C SER A 42 8.87 -6.64 -0.65
N ALA A 43 7.81 -7.22 -0.07
CA ALA A 43 7.93 -8.05 1.14
C ALA A 43 8.74 -9.33 0.92
N HIS A 44 8.74 -9.88 -0.29
CA HIS A 44 9.46 -11.13 -0.59
C HIS A 44 10.85 -10.91 -1.14
N ARG A 45 11.04 -9.89 -2.00
CA ARG A 45 12.32 -9.67 -2.69
C ARG A 45 13.25 -8.72 -1.94
N THR A 46 12.69 -7.78 -1.20
CA THR A 46 13.46 -6.73 -0.51
C THR A 46 12.95 -6.52 0.93
N PRO A 47 12.95 -7.56 1.78
CA PRO A 47 12.38 -7.49 3.13
C PRO A 47 13.07 -6.43 4.02
N THR A 48 14.38 -6.23 3.89
CA THR A 48 15.10 -5.18 4.63
C THR A 48 14.61 -3.78 4.28
N ARG A 49 14.33 -3.51 2.99
CA ARG A 49 13.78 -2.22 2.55
C ARG A 49 12.40 -1.95 3.15
N LEU A 50 11.60 -2.98 3.38
CA LEU A 50 10.30 -2.85 4.06
C LEU A 50 10.48 -2.41 5.50
N LEU A 51 11.41 -3.02 6.24
CA LEU A 51 11.74 -2.63 7.60
C LEU A 51 12.27 -1.19 7.67
N ASP A 52 13.15 -0.81 6.75
CA ASP A 52 13.70 0.54 6.68
C ASP A 52 12.60 1.58 6.35
N TYR A 53 11.65 1.21 5.49
CA TYR A 53 10.50 2.05 5.18
C TYR A 53 9.59 2.25 6.40
N ALA A 54 9.34 1.20 7.20
CA ALA A 54 8.57 1.30 8.44
C ALA A 54 9.18 2.34 9.40
N LYS A 55 10.50 2.24 9.64
CA LYS A 55 11.25 3.19 10.48
C LYS A 55 11.26 4.60 9.89
N HIS A 56 11.36 4.71 8.57
CA HIS A 56 11.29 5.99 7.87
C HIS A 56 9.92 6.65 8.10
N ALA A 57 8.82 5.92 7.95
CA ALA A 57 7.48 6.43 8.12
C ALA A 57 7.25 6.96 9.55
N GLU A 58 7.69 6.21 10.58
CA GLU A 58 7.62 6.63 11.98
C GLU A 58 8.45 7.88 12.25
N LYS A 59 9.72 7.88 11.82
CA LYS A 59 10.63 9.01 11.99
C LYS A 59 10.11 10.29 11.34
N ASN A 60 9.43 10.17 10.21
CA ASN A 60 8.88 11.32 9.48
C ASN A 60 7.46 11.71 9.92
N GLY A 61 6.86 10.97 10.85
CA GLY A 61 5.56 11.29 11.44
C GLY A 61 4.39 11.02 10.51
N PHE A 62 4.50 9.99 9.65
CA PHE A 62 3.42 9.57 8.76
C PHE A 62 2.20 9.18 9.60
N LYS A 63 1.01 9.43 9.05
CA LYS A 63 -0.28 9.17 9.72
C LYS A 63 -0.91 7.86 9.30
N VAL A 64 -0.62 7.40 8.09
CA VAL A 64 -1.13 6.13 7.56
C VAL A 64 -0.22 5.63 6.43
N ILE A 65 -0.15 4.31 6.29
CA ILE A 65 0.48 3.63 5.14
C ILE A 65 -0.61 2.89 4.37
N ILE A 66 -0.70 3.13 3.06
CA ILE A 66 -1.56 2.40 2.13
C ILE A 66 -0.67 1.40 1.38
N ALA A 67 -0.90 0.10 1.58
CA ALA A 67 -0.05 -0.96 1.06
C ALA A 67 -0.81 -1.83 0.04
N GLY A 68 -0.33 -1.86 -1.19
CA GLY A 68 -0.91 -2.64 -2.28
C GLY A 68 -0.11 -3.90 -2.64
N ALA A 69 -0.76 -5.05 -2.70
CA ALA A 69 -0.15 -6.28 -3.20
C ALA A 69 -1.18 -7.24 -3.78
N GLY A 70 -0.76 -8.03 -4.77
CA GLY A 70 -1.55 -9.11 -5.37
C GLY A 70 -0.99 -10.50 -5.11
N GLY A 71 -1.79 -11.55 -5.38
CA GLY A 71 -1.42 -12.95 -5.13
C GLY A 71 -1.25 -13.22 -3.63
N SER A 72 -0.08 -13.71 -3.22
CA SER A 72 0.30 -13.85 -1.80
C SER A 72 0.60 -12.48 -1.19
N ALA A 73 -0.45 -11.70 -0.96
CA ALA A 73 -0.43 -10.28 -0.58
C ALA A 73 0.10 -10.02 0.84
N HIS A 74 1.37 -10.34 1.10
CA HIS A 74 2.00 -10.22 2.42
C HIS A 74 2.45 -8.80 2.76
N LEU A 75 2.58 -7.91 1.77
CA LEU A 75 3.09 -6.55 1.99
C LEU A 75 2.33 -5.79 3.09
N PRO A 76 0.97 -5.74 3.12
CA PRO A 76 0.24 -5.02 4.15
C PRO A 76 0.43 -5.60 5.55
N GLY A 77 0.41 -6.93 5.68
CA GLY A 77 0.61 -7.59 6.98
C GLY A 77 2.04 -7.42 7.50
N MET A 78 3.04 -7.58 6.62
CA MET A 78 4.44 -7.44 6.99
C MET A 78 4.77 -6.02 7.43
N ILE A 79 4.32 -4.99 6.69
CA ILE A 79 4.58 -3.61 7.12
C ILE A 79 3.88 -3.32 8.46
N ALA A 80 2.64 -3.77 8.65
CA ALA A 80 1.91 -3.60 9.91
C ALA A 80 2.61 -4.26 11.11
N SER A 81 3.33 -5.37 10.91
CA SER A 81 4.11 -5.99 11.99
C SER A 81 5.36 -5.20 12.40
N HIS A 82 5.77 -4.21 11.61
CA HIS A 82 7.01 -3.45 11.82
C HIS A 82 6.79 -1.97 12.14
N THR A 83 5.53 -1.51 12.25
CA THR A 83 5.22 -0.15 12.66
C THR A 83 3.92 -0.08 13.46
N ILE A 84 3.81 0.92 14.33
CA ILE A 84 2.55 1.29 14.98
C ILE A 84 1.66 2.20 14.13
N ILE A 85 2.18 2.71 12.99
CA ILE A 85 1.40 3.54 12.07
C ILE A 85 0.28 2.68 11.46
N PRO A 86 -0.97 3.19 11.41
CA PRO A 86 -2.07 2.48 10.77
C PRO A 86 -1.76 2.06 9.33
N VAL A 87 -2.11 0.82 8.98
CA VAL A 87 -1.90 0.26 7.65
C VAL A 87 -3.23 -0.08 7.00
N ILE A 88 -3.46 0.43 5.79
CA ILE A 88 -4.60 0.10 4.95
C ILE A 88 -4.10 -0.83 3.84
N GLY A 89 -4.58 -2.07 3.83
CA GLY A 89 -4.26 -3.05 2.79
C GLY A 89 -5.17 -2.90 1.56
N VAL A 90 -4.58 -2.79 0.38
CA VAL A 90 -5.27 -2.77 -0.91
C VAL A 90 -4.97 -4.08 -1.66
N PRO A 91 -5.93 -5.01 -1.74
CA PRO A 91 -5.73 -6.26 -2.48
C PRO A 91 -5.79 -5.98 -3.98
N ILE A 92 -4.78 -6.45 -4.71
CA ILE A 92 -4.64 -6.26 -6.16
C ILE A 92 -4.92 -7.57 -6.87
N MET A 93 -5.89 -7.58 -7.80
CA MET A 93 -6.19 -8.78 -8.58
C MET A 93 -5.04 -9.15 -9.52
N VAL A 94 -4.63 -10.41 -9.48
CA VAL A 94 -3.61 -10.95 -10.40
C VAL A 94 -4.27 -11.60 -11.63
N TYR A 95 -3.47 -11.91 -12.66
CA TYR A 95 -3.98 -12.39 -13.95
C TYR A 95 -4.93 -13.59 -13.84
N ASN A 96 -4.63 -14.55 -12.96
CA ASN A 96 -5.48 -15.74 -12.77
C ASN A 96 -6.87 -15.43 -12.19
N ASP A 97 -7.00 -14.33 -11.45
CA ASP A 97 -8.26 -13.92 -10.82
C ASP A 97 -9.25 -13.31 -11.84
N LYS A 98 -8.77 -13.00 -13.06
CA LYS A 98 -9.58 -12.39 -14.12
C LYS A 98 -10.48 -13.38 -14.86
N SER A 99 -10.39 -14.68 -14.57
CA SER A 99 -11.09 -15.75 -15.29
C SER A 99 -12.53 -16.03 -14.83
N GLY A 100 -13.17 -15.12 -14.07
CA GLY A 100 -14.53 -15.38 -13.54
C GLY A 100 -15.40 -14.16 -13.22
N SER A 101 -15.12 -12.95 -13.71
CA SER A 101 -15.89 -11.76 -13.33
C SER A 101 -16.94 -11.33 -14.37
N SER A 102 -17.83 -12.25 -14.75
CA SER A 102 -19.20 -11.85 -15.10
C SER A 102 -20.01 -11.73 -13.81
N GLY A 103 -19.96 -10.55 -13.19
CA GLY A 103 -20.91 -10.14 -12.16
C GLY A 103 -20.55 -10.44 -10.71
N ARG A 104 -20.62 -9.39 -9.89
CA ARG A 104 -20.61 -9.35 -8.42
C ARG A 104 -19.26 -9.60 -7.73
N PHE A 105 -18.71 -8.51 -7.18
CA PHE A 105 -17.66 -8.52 -6.15
C PHE A 105 -18.02 -9.50 -5.01
N LYS A 106 -17.49 -10.72 -5.06
CA LYS A 106 -17.40 -11.60 -3.89
C LYS A 106 -15.99 -11.47 -3.34
N PHE A 107 -15.84 -10.55 -2.40
CA PHE A 107 -14.66 -10.47 -1.55
C PHE A 107 -14.77 -11.61 -0.51
N SER A 108 -13.84 -12.57 -0.52
CA SER A 108 -13.67 -13.52 0.58
C SER A 108 -12.26 -13.35 1.14
N ALA A 109 -12.15 -12.78 2.34
CA ALA A 109 -10.87 -12.54 3.01
C ALA A 109 -10.31 -13.81 3.69
N PHE A 110 -11.09 -14.89 3.74
CA PHE A 110 -10.67 -16.20 4.24
C PHE A 110 -11.41 -17.27 3.44
N GLY A 111 -10.71 -17.96 2.53
CA GLY A 111 -11.20 -19.15 1.86
C GLY A 111 -10.15 -20.24 2.03
N GLY A 112 -10.54 -21.36 2.63
CA GLY A 112 -9.70 -22.56 2.73
C GLY A 112 -9.54 -23.29 1.41
#